data_AF-A0A7S3RZQ9-F1
#
_entry.id   AF-A0A7S3RZQ9-F1
#
_cell.length_a   1.000
_cell.length_b   1.000
_cell.length_c   1.000
_cell.angle_alpha   90.00
_cell.angle_beta   90.00
_cell.angle_gamma   90.00
#
_symmetry.space_group_name_H-M   'P 1'
#
loop_
_entity.id
_entity.type
_entity.pdbx_description
1 polymer ?
#
loop_
_entity_poly.entity_id
_entity_poly.type
_entity_poly.pdbx_seq_one_letter_code
_entity_poly.pdbx_strand_id
1 'polypeptide(L)'
;TKSLLSDPSLPAPEAQACVTLIKTATEPQGRRPALCVSLLLACLTSLLSPLLVYFSLAKANVTLFAMETAAGKAFEVQVPFSPVYIGIGSLLTLPTALVIFGGAAIRLIIEYMLAEMKFSDPEAAVDWPSDSTSWIGGGAMTAAVIYAMLRFLSPTGAAMVDELSKSEAELLSLPSRVVSLLWVAIAAGSCLMGLQILLTNGLDGFTITMLAAFVFMALLMSALGAVLSLQIGTSASPVSGTIFITALVFCLLLLAWGRNAFSDVELLQNVLTGTCVAVSAANDLSQDCKTLQLCGFPPRSGFVAQLIGGLAGSIVVPCALYVADDAYGLGTERLIAPQGQMF
;
A
#
# COMPACT_ATOMS: atom_id res chain seq x y z
N THR A 1 -25.34 -5.70 -20.90
CA THR A 1 -24.34 -6.26 -19.96
C THR A 1 -23.36 -5.15 -19.65
N LYS A 2 -23.36 -4.64 -18.41
CA LYS A 2 -22.42 -3.59 -18.02
C LYS A 2 -21.10 -4.31 -17.73
N SER A 3 -20.02 -3.89 -18.37
CA SER A 3 -18.68 -4.36 -17.97
C SER A 3 -18.42 -4.01 -16.53
N LEU A 4 -17.66 -4.82 -15.81
CA LEU A 4 -17.29 -4.52 -14.44
C LEU A 4 -16.55 -3.17 -14.33
N LEU A 5 -15.79 -2.79 -15.35
CA LEU A 5 -15.19 -1.47 -15.45
C LEU A 5 -16.21 -0.35 -15.82
N SER A 6 -17.49 -0.68 -15.97
CA SER A 6 -18.63 0.23 -16.06
C SER A 6 -19.67 -0.02 -14.97
N ASP A 7 -19.33 -0.85 -13.97
CA ASP A 7 -20.17 -1.06 -12.79
C ASP A 7 -20.08 0.18 -11.88
N PRO A 8 -21.22 0.84 -11.56
CA PRO A 8 -21.24 1.94 -10.60
C PRO A 8 -20.77 1.55 -9.18
N SER A 9 -20.69 0.26 -8.84
CA SER A 9 -20.09 -0.21 -7.60
C SER A 9 -18.55 -0.07 -7.56
N LEU A 10 -17.91 0.11 -8.73
CA LEU A 10 -16.48 0.31 -8.92
C LEU A 10 -16.20 1.68 -9.53
N PRO A 11 -16.32 2.75 -8.72
CA PRO A 11 -16.21 4.12 -9.20
C PRO A 11 -14.83 4.45 -9.79
N ALA A 12 -13.78 3.74 -9.40
CA ALA A 12 -12.40 3.96 -9.83
C ALA A 12 -12.02 5.45 -9.80
N PRO A 13 -12.00 6.06 -8.61
CA PRO A 13 -11.93 7.51 -8.45
C PRO A 13 -10.66 8.10 -9.07
N GLU A 14 -9.53 7.42 -8.95
CA GLU A 14 -8.26 7.85 -9.54
C GLU A 14 -8.28 7.73 -11.06
N ALA A 15 -8.86 6.67 -11.61
CA ALA A 15 -9.04 6.58 -13.06
C ALA A 15 -9.91 7.73 -13.60
N GLN A 16 -10.98 8.12 -12.88
CA GLN A 16 -11.77 9.30 -13.25
C GLN A 16 -10.98 10.61 -13.14
N ALA A 17 -10.13 10.74 -12.12
CA ALA A 17 -9.24 11.89 -11.98
C ALA A 17 -8.25 11.96 -13.15
N CYS A 18 -7.62 10.84 -13.53
CA CYS A 18 -6.74 10.74 -14.69
C CYS A 18 -7.46 11.09 -16.01
N VAL A 19 -8.68 10.59 -16.22
CA VAL A 19 -9.51 10.96 -17.38
C VAL A 19 -9.78 12.47 -17.41
N THR A 20 -10.05 13.08 -16.27
CA THR A 20 -10.26 14.53 -16.16
C THR A 20 -8.99 15.29 -16.51
N LEU A 21 -7.82 14.81 -16.06
CA LEU A 21 -6.52 15.39 -16.40
C LEU A 21 -6.22 15.29 -17.91
N ILE A 22 -6.51 14.15 -18.54
CA ILE A 22 -6.35 13.98 -19.99
C ILE A 22 -7.30 14.88 -20.77
N LYS A 23 -8.58 14.97 -20.36
CA LYS A 23 -9.56 15.86 -20.99
C LYS A 23 -9.14 17.32 -20.89
N THR A 24 -8.76 17.78 -19.70
CA THR A 24 -8.28 19.16 -19.51
C THR A 24 -7.00 19.45 -20.30
N ALA A 25 -6.08 18.49 -20.42
CA ALA A 25 -4.87 18.63 -21.23
C ALA A 25 -5.16 18.75 -22.74
N THR A 26 -6.27 18.20 -23.22
CA THR A 26 -6.68 18.27 -24.64
C THR A 26 -7.56 19.48 -24.97
N GLU A 27 -8.05 20.22 -23.97
CA GLU A 27 -8.86 21.43 -24.20
C GLU A 27 -8.08 22.57 -24.91
N PRO A 28 -8.75 23.55 -25.54
CA PRO A 28 -8.07 24.73 -26.11
C PRO A 28 -7.34 25.55 -25.02
N GLN A 29 -6.22 26.20 -25.38
CA GLN A 29 -5.35 26.93 -24.42
C GLN A 29 -6.09 27.90 -23.49
N GLY A 30 -7.18 28.54 -23.95
CA GLY A 30 -7.96 29.49 -23.14
C GLY A 30 -8.88 28.87 -22.07
N ARG A 31 -9.11 27.55 -22.08
CA ARG A 31 -9.90 26.83 -21.04
C ARG A 31 -9.04 25.96 -20.13
N ARG A 32 -7.76 25.76 -20.49
CA ARG A 32 -6.83 25.00 -19.64
C ARG A 32 -6.58 25.78 -18.35
N PRO A 33 -6.66 25.12 -17.18
CA PRO A 33 -6.18 25.72 -15.94
C PRO A 33 -4.68 26.03 -16.07
N ALA A 34 -4.19 26.99 -15.27
CA ALA A 34 -2.79 27.40 -15.25
C ALA A 34 -1.88 26.34 -14.59
N LEU A 35 -1.84 25.13 -15.17
CA LEU A 35 -1.15 23.94 -14.68
C LEU A 35 0.33 24.20 -14.39
N CYS A 36 0.99 25.00 -15.24
CA CYS A 36 2.40 25.33 -15.03
C CYS A 36 2.63 26.10 -13.73
N VAL A 37 1.74 27.04 -13.39
CA VAL A 37 1.84 27.83 -12.16
C VAL A 37 1.60 26.93 -10.94
N SER A 38 0.58 26.09 -10.96
CA SER A 38 0.30 25.18 -9.85
C SER A 38 1.40 24.13 -9.66
N LEU A 39 1.93 23.56 -10.76
CA LEU A 39 3.06 22.62 -10.72
C LEU A 39 4.34 23.27 -10.20
N LEU A 40 4.67 24.47 -10.68
CA LEU A 40 5.83 25.21 -10.20
C LEU A 40 5.71 25.56 -8.72
N LEU A 41 4.55 26.05 -8.28
CA LEU A 41 4.30 26.32 -6.86
C LEU A 41 4.39 25.06 -6.00
N ALA A 42 3.81 23.94 -6.45
CA ALA A 42 3.88 22.66 -5.75
C ALA A 42 5.33 22.16 -5.65
N CYS A 43 6.07 22.14 -6.76
CA CYS A 43 7.48 21.71 -6.79
C CYS A 43 8.35 22.61 -5.91
N LEU A 44 8.17 23.93 -6.00
CA LEU A 44 8.91 24.90 -5.21
C LEU A 44 8.63 24.73 -3.72
N THR A 45 7.37 24.59 -3.32
CA THR A 45 6.99 24.42 -1.91
C THR A 45 7.43 23.06 -1.35
N SER A 46 7.33 21.98 -2.12
CA SER A 46 7.82 20.65 -1.74
C SER A 46 9.35 20.56 -1.65
N LEU A 47 10.08 21.41 -2.39
CA LEU A 47 11.54 21.53 -2.27
C LEU A 47 11.94 22.44 -1.10
N LEU A 48 11.24 23.56 -0.93
CA LEU A 48 11.53 24.55 0.12
C LEU A 48 11.25 24.00 1.53
N SER A 49 10.16 23.26 1.75
CA SER A 49 9.82 22.79 3.08
C SER A 49 10.91 21.90 3.72
N PRO A 50 11.45 20.84 3.09
CA PRO A 50 12.54 20.06 3.67
C PRO A 50 13.85 20.86 3.76
N LEU A 51 14.13 21.78 2.82
CA LEU A 51 15.32 22.64 2.90
C LEU A 51 15.28 23.57 4.12
N LEU A 52 14.13 24.20 4.39
CA LEU A 52 13.95 25.06 5.56
C LEU A 52 14.12 24.28 6.86
N VAL A 53 13.62 23.05 6.92
CA VAL A 53 13.81 22.14 8.06
C VAL A 53 15.28 21.76 8.21
N TYR A 54 15.96 21.43 7.10
CA TYR A 54 17.38 21.07 7.11
C TYR A 54 18.27 22.21 7.62
N PHE A 55 18.00 23.46 7.21
CA PHE A 55 18.71 24.63 7.71
C PHE A 55 18.24 25.10 9.09
N SER A 56 17.37 24.35 9.78
CA SER A 56 16.80 24.72 11.08
C SER A 56 16.04 26.07 11.08
N LEU A 57 15.58 26.51 9.91
CA LEU A 57 14.78 27.73 9.73
C LEU A 57 13.28 27.47 9.94
N ALA A 58 12.86 26.20 9.88
CA ALA A 58 11.51 25.75 10.20
C ALA A 58 11.56 24.46 11.03
N LYS A 59 10.55 24.22 11.87
CA LYS A 59 10.37 22.93 12.54
C LYS A 59 9.63 21.97 11.61
N ALA A 60 10.04 20.70 11.61
CA ALA A 60 9.39 19.65 10.81
C ALA A 60 7.92 19.46 11.21
N ASN A 61 7.62 19.64 12.50
CA ASN A 61 6.28 19.54 13.05
C ASN A 61 5.97 20.79 13.90
N VAL A 62 4.74 21.27 13.79
CA VAL A 62 4.20 22.35 14.62
C VAL A 62 3.33 21.73 15.70
N THR A 63 3.78 21.81 16.96
CA THR A 63 3.00 21.37 18.10
C THR A 63 1.89 22.37 18.39
N LEU A 64 0.63 21.96 18.23
CA LEU A 64 -0.56 22.76 18.51
C LEU A 64 -0.98 22.68 19.97
N PHE A 65 -0.80 21.52 20.58
CA PHE A 65 -1.15 21.26 21.97
C PHE A 65 -0.13 20.29 22.57
N ALA A 66 0.33 20.58 23.78
CA ALA A 66 1.22 19.70 24.53
C ALA A 66 0.76 19.69 25.99
N MET A 67 0.67 18.50 26.58
CA MET A 67 0.39 18.31 28.00
C MET A 67 1.35 17.26 28.55
N GLU A 68 1.94 17.55 29.72
CA GLU A 68 2.64 16.52 30.49
C GLU A 68 1.60 15.62 31.16
N THR A 69 1.65 14.33 30.84
CA THR A 69 0.80 13.31 31.46
C THR A 69 1.23 13.04 32.89
N ALA A 70 0.31 12.51 33.71
CA ALA A 70 0.62 12.13 35.10
C ALA A 70 1.73 11.06 35.22
N ALA A 71 2.05 10.37 34.11
CA ALA A 71 3.11 9.36 34.00
C ALA A 71 4.44 9.90 33.41
N GLY A 72 4.57 11.22 33.18
CA GLY A 72 5.79 11.84 32.65
C GLY A 72 5.99 11.71 31.13
N LYS A 73 5.02 11.16 30.38
CA LYS A 73 4.98 11.22 28.90
C LYS A 73 4.35 12.54 28.44
N ALA A 74 4.75 13.10 27.31
CA ALA A 74 4.10 14.26 26.72
C ALA A 74 3.00 13.81 25.74
N PHE A 75 1.74 14.20 25.97
CA PHE A 75 0.70 14.12 24.95
C PHE A 75 0.83 15.34 24.04
N GLU A 76 1.13 15.13 22.77
CA GLU A 76 1.32 16.21 21.80
C GLU A 76 0.44 16.05 20.57
N VAL A 77 -0.26 17.12 20.23
CA VAL A 77 -0.95 17.25 18.94
C VAL A 77 -0.02 18.02 18.01
N GLN A 78 0.61 17.31 17.08
CA GLN A 78 1.52 17.89 16.11
C GLN A 78 0.90 17.91 14.72
N VAL A 79 1.10 19.01 13.99
CA VAL A 79 0.78 19.12 12.57
C VAL A 79 2.09 19.15 11.79
N PRO A 80 2.31 18.21 10.86
CA PRO A 80 3.53 18.19 10.07
C PRO A 80 3.58 19.39 9.12
N PHE A 81 4.73 20.05 9.06
CA PHE A 81 5.00 21.16 8.16
C PHE A 81 5.40 20.64 6.78
N SER A 82 4.44 20.05 6.06
CA SER A 82 4.65 19.59 4.69
C SER A 82 3.43 19.86 3.81
N PRO A 83 3.59 20.61 2.70
CA PRO A 83 2.51 20.87 1.76
C PRO A 83 2.03 19.60 1.04
N VAL A 84 2.80 18.51 1.10
CA VAL A 84 2.45 17.20 0.52
C VAL A 84 1.14 16.67 1.10
N TYR A 85 0.85 16.90 2.39
CA TYR A 85 -0.39 16.43 3.01
C TYR A 85 -1.64 17.09 2.42
N ILE A 86 -1.55 18.33 1.93
CA ILE A 86 -2.64 19.00 1.21
C ILE A 86 -2.89 18.30 -0.12
N GLY A 87 -1.82 17.91 -0.83
CA GLY A 87 -1.89 17.13 -2.06
C GLY A 87 -2.54 15.76 -1.84
N ILE A 88 -2.06 15.00 -0.84
CA ILE A 88 -2.64 13.69 -0.48
C ILE A 88 -4.13 13.84 -0.13
N GLY A 89 -4.49 14.84 0.67
CA GLY A 89 -5.89 15.10 1.03
C GLY A 89 -6.79 15.35 -0.18
N SER A 90 -6.27 15.98 -1.24
CA SER A 90 -7.02 16.23 -2.48
C SER A 90 -7.28 14.97 -3.33
N LEU A 91 -6.54 13.89 -3.11
CA LEU A 91 -6.71 12.61 -3.81
C LEU A 91 -7.76 11.71 -3.13
N LEU A 92 -8.11 12.00 -1.87
CA LEU A 92 -9.07 11.20 -1.11
C LEU A 92 -10.50 11.64 -1.40
N THR A 93 -11.40 10.65 -1.51
CA THR A 93 -12.83 10.95 -1.52
C THR A 93 -13.29 11.44 -0.15
N LEU A 94 -14.34 12.28 -0.09
CA LEU A 94 -14.87 12.78 1.17
C LEU A 94 -15.22 11.64 2.17
N PRO A 95 -15.89 10.55 1.76
CA PRO A 95 -16.13 9.41 2.67
C PRO A 95 -14.83 8.83 3.23
N THR A 96 -13.82 8.59 2.39
CA THR A 96 -12.52 8.06 2.83
C THR A 96 -11.84 9.00 3.81
N ALA A 97 -11.83 10.30 3.52
CA ALA A 97 -11.24 11.32 4.38
C ALA A 97 -11.94 11.37 5.75
N LEU A 98 -13.27 11.26 5.80
CA LEU A 98 -14.03 11.23 7.06
C LEU A 98 -13.73 9.99 7.90
N VAL A 99 -13.55 8.82 7.27
CA VAL A 99 -13.19 7.59 7.98
C VAL A 99 -11.78 7.68 8.56
N ILE A 100 -10.81 8.17 7.80
CA ILE A 100 -9.43 8.39 8.26
C ILE A 100 -9.42 9.41 9.41
N PHE A 101 -10.12 10.52 9.27
CA PHE A 101 -10.26 11.54 10.31
C PHE A 101 -10.91 10.96 11.57
N GLY A 102 -11.98 10.18 11.43
CA GLY A 102 -12.64 9.50 12.53
C GLY A 102 -11.71 8.54 13.27
N GLY A 103 -10.93 7.73 12.55
CA GLY A 103 -9.92 6.85 13.13
C GLY A 103 -8.84 7.62 13.90
N ALA A 104 -8.33 8.72 13.33
CA ALA A 104 -7.36 9.59 13.99
C ALA A 104 -7.94 10.28 15.24
N ALA A 105 -9.20 10.71 15.20
CA ALA A 105 -9.90 11.30 16.33
C ALA A 105 -10.10 10.28 17.47
N ILE A 106 -10.49 9.04 17.15
CA ILE A 106 -10.61 7.97 18.13
C ILE A 106 -9.25 7.70 18.80
N ARG A 107 -8.16 7.61 18.01
CA ARG A 107 -6.80 7.46 18.56
C ARG A 107 -6.48 8.59 19.54
N LEU A 108 -6.76 9.83 19.14
CA LEU A 108 -6.49 11.01 19.97
C LEU A 108 -7.29 11.01 21.27
N ILE A 109 -8.56 10.61 21.22
CA ILE A 109 -9.40 10.47 22.42
C ILE A 109 -8.85 9.40 23.35
N ILE A 110 -8.45 8.23 22.82
CA ILE A 110 -7.88 7.15 23.61
C ILE A 110 -6.59 7.62 24.30
N GLU A 111 -5.68 8.26 23.55
CA GLU A 111 -4.42 8.80 24.09
C GLU A 111 -4.66 9.88 25.16
N TYR A 112 -5.64 10.75 24.96
CA TYR A 112 -6.04 11.76 25.96
C TYR A 112 -6.61 11.11 27.23
N MET A 113 -7.51 10.14 27.10
CA MET A 113 -8.08 9.44 28.26
C MET A 113 -7.01 8.70 29.06
N LEU A 114 -6.04 8.08 28.36
CA LEU A 114 -4.90 7.41 29.00
C LEU A 114 -3.97 8.42 29.68
N ALA A 115 -3.75 9.58 29.08
CA ALA A 115 -2.93 10.66 29.64
C ALA A 115 -3.46 11.19 30.99
N GLU A 116 -4.79 11.19 31.19
CA GLU A 116 -5.44 11.61 32.43
C GLU A 116 -5.50 10.51 33.50
N MET A 117 -5.32 9.23 33.14
CA MET A 117 -5.36 8.15 34.13
C MET A 117 -4.18 8.23 35.10
N LYS A 118 -4.50 8.33 36.40
CA LYS A 118 -3.53 8.16 37.47
C LYS A 118 -3.35 6.68 37.75
N PHE A 119 -2.28 6.08 37.24
CA PHE A 119 -1.90 4.73 37.61
C PHE A 119 -1.50 4.72 39.09
N SER A 120 -2.13 3.85 39.88
CA SER A 120 -1.82 3.67 41.30
C SER A 120 -0.43 3.08 41.54
N ASP A 121 0.11 2.39 40.52
CA ASP A 121 1.44 1.79 40.51
C ASP A 121 2.27 2.43 39.38
N PRO A 122 3.41 3.10 39.70
CA PRO A 122 4.28 3.71 38.69
C PRO A 122 4.81 2.72 37.64
N GLU A 123 5.00 1.44 38.00
CA GLU A 123 5.48 0.41 37.06
C GLU A 123 4.41 0.01 36.04
N ALA A 124 3.13 0.01 36.43
CA ALA A 124 2.02 -0.29 35.52
C ALA A 124 1.81 0.78 34.44
N ALA A 125 2.23 2.03 34.70
CA ALA A 125 2.23 3.11 33.71
C ALA A 125 3.36 2.96 32.68
N VAL A 126 4.45 2.29 33.04
CA VAL A 126 5.61 2.00 32.18
C VAL A 126 5.36 0.73 31.36
N ASP A 127 4.72 -0.29 31.96
CA ASP A 127 4.35 -1.56 31.31
C ASP A 127 3.23 -1.44 30.28
N TRP A 128 2.49 -0.32 30.24
CA TRP A 128 1.56 -0.06 29.15
C TRP A 128 2.34 0.23 27.86
N PRO A 129 2.29 -0.65 26.85
CA PRO A 129 3.08 -0.47 25.63
C PRO A 129 2.76 0.89 25.01
N SER A 130 3.79 1.64 24.61
CA SER A 130 3.64 2.83 23.76
C SER A 130 2.76 2.59 22.53
N ASP A 131 2.66 1.32 22.11
CA ASP A 131 2.07 0.88 20.85
C ASP A 131 0.68 0.23 21.02
N SER A 132 0.02 0.34 22.18
CA SER A 132 -1.32 -0.24 22.38
C SER A 132 -2.37 0.23 21.36
N THR A 133 -2.28 1.48 20.90
CA THR A 133 -3.13 2.00 19.83
C THR A 133 -2.79 1.38 18.47
N SER A 134 -1.50 1.09 18.22
CA SER A 134 -1.01 0.35 17.05
C SER A 134 -1.56 -1.08 17.02
N TRP A 135 -1.61 -1.78 18.16
CA TRP A 135 -2.21 -3.12 18.26
C TRP A 135 -3.72 -3.13 17.97
N ILE A 136 -4.46 -2.14 18.47
CA ILE A 136 -5.89 -1.97 18.15
C ILE A 136 -6.07 -1.72 16.66
N GLY A 137 -5.25 -0.83 16.08
CA GLY A 137 -5.25 -0.55 14.64
C GLY A 137 -4.95 -1.80 13.81
N GLY A 138 -3.94 -2.57 14.18
CA GLY A 138 -3.57 -3.84 13.53
C GLY A 138 -4.68 -4.88 13.61
N GLY A 139 -5.36 -5.00 14.75
CA GLY A 139 -6.52 -5.87 14.93
C GLY A 139 -7.72 -5.47 14.07
N ALA A 140 -8.04 -4.17 14.03
CA ALA A 140 -9.11 -3.65 13.18
C ALA A 140 -8.81 -3.86 11.69
N MET A 141 -7.57 -3.61 11.27
CA MET A 141 -7.09 -3.84 9.91
C MET A 141 -7.19 -5.33 9.53
N THR A 142 -6.80 -6.22 10.45
CA THR A 142 -6.90 -7.68 10.29
C THR A 142 -8.35 -8.11 10.06
N ALA A 143 -9.27 -7.65 10.90
CA ALA A 143 -10.69 -7.97 10.78
C ALA A 143 -11.29 -7.46 9.45
N ALA A 144 -10.91 -6.24 9.03
CA ALA A 144 -11.36 -5.65 7.78
C ALA A 144 -10.88 -6.45 6.56
N VAL A 145 -9.61 -6.86 6.54
CA VAL A 145 -9.05 -7.65 5.42
C VAL A 145 -9.65 -9.05 5.39
N ILE A 146 -9.81 -9.72 6.52
CA ILE A 146 -10.50 -11.02 6.58
C ILE A 146 -11.93 -10.89 6.06
N TYR A 147 -12.67 -9.85 6.47
CA TYR A 147 -14.00 -9.58 5.94
C TYR A 147 -13.99 -9.38 4.42
N ALA A 148 -13.05 -8.59 3.91
CA ALA A 148 -12.89 -8.36 2.47
C ALA A 148 -12.56 -9.66 1.71
N MET A 149 -11.67 -10.50 2.24
CA MET A 149 -11.33 -11.81 1.69
C MET A 149 -12.54 -12.75 1.67
N LEU A 150 -13.28 -12.86 2.77
CA LEU A 150 -14.47 -13.70 2.85
C LEU A 150 -15.55 -13.24 1.86
N ARG A 151 -15.72 -11.93 1.71
CA ARG A 151 -16.65 -11.36 0.73
C ARG A 151 -16.18 -11.62 -0.71
N PHE A 152 -14.87 -11.53 -0.97
CA PHE A 152 -14.28 -11.84 -2.27
C PHE A 152 -14.42 -13.33 -2.64
N LEU A 153 -14.26 -14.22 -1.67
CA LEU A 153 -14.42 -15.68 -1.84
C LEU A 153 -15.90 -16.13 -1.83
N SER A 154 -16.83 -15.25 -1.46
CA SER A 154 -18.26 -15.53 -1.46
C SER A 154 -18.81 -15.68 -2.89
N PRO A 155 -19.98 -16.30 -3.09
CA PRO A 155 -20.64 -16.37 -4.40
C PRO A 155 -20.83 -15.01 -5.07
N THR A 156 -21.00 -13.95 -4.27
CA THR A 156 -21.09 -12.56 -4.75
C THR A 156 -19.77 -12.08 -5.34
N GLY A 157 -18.64 -12.40 -4.71
CA GLY A 157 -17.31 -12.09 -5.22
C GLY A 157 -16.95 -12.95 -6.43
N ALA A 158 -17.31 -14.23 -6.43
CA ALA A 158 -17.16 -15.12 -7.59
C ALA A 158 -17.99 -14.63 -8.79
N ALA A 159 -19.24 -14.20 -8.57
CA ALA A 159 -20.07 -13.60 -9.62
C ALA A 159 -19.46 -12.31 -10.17
N MET A 160 -18.89 -11.47 -9.31
CA MET A 160 -18.18 -10.25 -9.69
C MET A 160 -16.97 -10.56 -10.58
N VAL A 161 -16.16 -11.57 -10.22
CA VAL A 161 -15.02 -12.04 -11.03
C VAL A 161 -15.44 -12.72 -12.33
N ASP A 162 -16.55 -13.47 -12.32
CA ASP A 162 -17.10 -14.08 -13.53
C ASP A 162 -17.63 -13.00 -14.50
N GLU A 163 -18.27 -11.95 -13.98
CA GLU A 163 -18.71 -10.79 -14.77
C GLU A 163 -17.53 -9.96 -15.31
N LEU A 164 -16.42 -9.84 -14.57
CA LEU A 164 -15.12 -9.34 -15.08
C LEU A 164 -14.74 -10.10 -16.35
N SER A 165 -14.60 -11.42 -16.20
CA SER A 165 -13.99 -12.27 -17.21
C SER A 165 -14.80 -12.26 -18.52
N LYS A 166 -16.13 -12.14 -18.41
CA LYS A 166 -17.05 -12.15 -19.56
C LYS A 166 -17.16 -10.81 -20.26
N SER A 167 -17.15 -9.70 -19.52
CA SER A 167 -17.30 -8.39 -20.15
C SER A 167 -15.99 -7.79 -20.67
N GLU A 168 -14.86 -8.31 -20.23
CA GLU A 168 -13.54 -7.92 -20.71
C GLU A 168 -13.08 -8.72 -21.93
N ALA A 169 -13.70 -9.86 -22.26
CA ALA A 169 -13.31 -10.69 -23.39
C ALA A 169 -13.28 -9.95 -24.76
N GLU A 170 -14.05 -8.87 -24.91
CA GLU A 170 -14.10 -8.06 -26.14
C GLU A 170 -13.08 -6.90 -26.14
N LEU A 171 -12.77 -6.30 -24.98
CA LEU A 171 -11.86 -5.14 -24.85
C LEU A 171 -10.42 -5.54 -24.46
N LEU A 172 -10.25 -6.73 -23.86
CA LEU A 172 -9.02 -7.30 -23.31
C LEU A 172 -8.54 -8.47 -24.17
N SER A 173 -8.77 -8.41 -25.48
CA SER A 173 -8.20 -9.34 -26.46
C SER A 173 -6.69 -9.12 -26.60
N LEU A 174 -5.96 -9.62 -25.60
CA LEU A 174 -4.52 -9.82 -25.69
C LEU A 174 -4.26 -10.98 -26.67
N PRO A 175 -3.25 -10.88 -27.54
CA PRO A 175 -2.83 -12.00 -28.35
C PRO A 175 -2.54 -13.21 -27.45
N SER A 176 -2.96 -14.43 -27.83
CA SER A 176 -2.75 -15.64 -27.01
C SER A 176 -1.29 -15.84 -26.61
N ARG A 177 -0.35 -15.42 -27.49
CA ARG A 177 1.09 -15.42 -27.20
C ARG A 177 1.45 -14.56 -25.98
N VAL A 178 0.84 -13.39 -25.81
CA VAL A 178 1.10 -12.49 -24.68
C VAL A 178 0.57 -13.09 -23.38
N VAL A 179 -0.65 -13.66 -23.41
CA VAL A 179 -1.21 -14.36 -22.24
C VAL A 179 -0.33 -15.54 -21.84
N SER A 180 0.14 -16.35 -22.79
CA SER A 180 1.08 -17.43 -22.52
C SER A 180 2.40 -16.91 -21.93
N LEU A 181 2.94 -15.80 -22.46
CA LEU A 181 4.16 -15.17 -21.91
C LEU A 181 3.96 -14.67 -20.48
N LEU A 182 2.79 -14.13 -20.13
CA LEU A 182 2.47 -13.70 -18.77
C LEU A 182 2.41 -14.88 -17.80
N TRP A 183 1.77 -15.99 -18.20
CA TRP A 183 1.79 -17.20 -17.39
C TRP A 183 3.19 -17.78 -17.22
N VAL A 184 4.02 -17.74 -18.27
CA VAL A 184 5.43 -18.12 -18.18
C VAL A 184 6.20 -17.19 -17.24
N ALA A 185 5.93 -15.88 -17.27
CA ALA A 185 6.58 -14.92 -16.38
C ALA A 185 6.18 -15.15 -14.91
N ILE A 186 4.90 -15.42 -14.63
CA ILE A 186 4.42 -15.81 -13.29
C ILE A 186 5.12 -17.09 -12.83
N ALA A 187 5.13 -18.13 -13.67
CA ALA A 187 5.79 -19.39 -13.37
C ALA A 187 7.30 -19.22 -13.14
N ALA A 188 7.97 -18.38 -13.94
CA ALA A 188 9.38 -18.05 -13.78
C ALA A 188 9.64 -17.32 -12.47
N GLY A 189 8.82 -16.31 -12.12
CA GLY A 189 8.93 -15.60 -10.84
C GLY A 189 8.71 -16.52 -9.63
N SER A 190 7.69 -17.38 -9.69
CA SER A 190 7.45 -18.40 -8.66
C SER A 190 8.61 -19.41 -8.58
N CYS A 191 9.19 -19.80 -9.71
CA CYS A 191 10.34 -20.69 -9.76
C CYS A 191 11.59 -20.04 -9.16
N LEU A 192 11.85 -18.76 -9.43
CA LEU A 192 12.96 -18.01 -8.82
C LEU A 192 12.81 -17.92 -7.31
N MET A 193 11.60 -17.64 -6.81
CA MET A 193 11.35 -17.68 -5.36
C MET A 193 11.51 -19.09 -4.78
N GLY A 194 10.96 -20.10 -5.45
CA GLY A 194 11.13 -21.49 -5.04
C GLY A 194 12.60 -21.91 -4.98
N LEU A 195 13.40 -21.52 -5.97
CA LEU A 195 14.83 -21.77 -6.02
C LEU A 195 15.56 -21.05 -4.87
N GLN A 196 15.20 -19.80 -4.58
CA GLN A 196 15.79 -19.07 -3.45
C GLN A 196 15.50 -19.79 -2.12
N ILE A 197 14.25 -20.17 -1.86
CA ILE A 197 13.86 -20.89 -0.63
C ILE A 197 14.60 -22.24 -0.55
N LEU A 198 14.69 -22.94 -1.68
CA LEU A 198 15.38 -24.22 -1.82
C LEU A 198 16.89 -24.12 -1.55
N LEU A 199 17.57 -23.11 -2.09
CA LEU A 199 19.01 -22.92 -1.88
C LEU A 199 19.34 -22.59 -0.41
N THR A 200 18.44 -21.91 0.29
CA THR A 200 18.63 -21.56 1.71
C THR A 200 18.27 -22.70 2.67
N ASN A 201 17.23 -23.50 2.37
CA ASN A 201 16.66 -24.46 3.32
C ASN A 201 16.70 -25.93 2.88
N GLY A 202 17.15 -26.23 1.67
CA GLY A 202 17.06 -27.58 1.10
C GLY A 202 15.66 -27.95 0.60
N LEU A 203 15.56 -29.15 0.00
CA LEU A 203 14.32 -29.66 -0.59
C LEU A 203 13.51 -30.43 0.46
N ASP A 204 12.92 -29.70 1.41
CA ASP A 204 12.11 -30.27 2.48
C ASP A 204 10.62 -29.92 2.33
N GLY A 205 9.77 -30.58 3.11
CA GLY A 205 8.33 -30.27 3.14
C GLY A 205 8.03 -28.80 3.45
N PHE A 206 8.89 -28.15 4.25
CA PHE A 206 8.81 -26.72 4.53
C PHE A 206 8.89 -25.89 3.23
N THR A 207 9.90 -26.12 2.40
CA THR A 207 10.11 -25.42 1.13
C THR A 207 8.89 -25.52 0.21
N ILE A 208 8.28 -26.70 0.12
CA ILE A 208 7.07 -26.92 -0.69
C ILE A 208 5.89 -26.12 -0.11
N THR A 209 5.66 -26.22 1.20
CA THR A 209 4.53 -25.52 1.84
C THR A 209 4.69 -24.00 1.80
N MET A 210 5.91 -23.48 1.97
CA MET A 210 6.22 -22.05 1.92
C MET A 210 6.07 -21.50 0.50
N LEU A 211 6.55 -22.22 -0.52
CA LEU A 211 6.36 -21.84 -1.92
C LEU A 211 4.87 -21.85 -2.31
N ALA A 212 4.13 -22.89 -1.90
CA ALA A 212 2.70 -22.97 -2.15
C ALA A 212 1.95 -21.82 -1.47
N ALA A 213 2.28 -21.50 -0.21
CA ALA A 213 1.72 -20.36 0.52
C ALA A 213 2.05 -19.03 -0.17
N PHE A 214 3.29 -18.84 -0.62
CA PHE A 214 3.70 -17.65 -1.36
C PHE A 214 2.88 -17.47 -2.65
N VAL A 215 2.82 -18.49 -3.51
CA VAL A 215 2.08 -18.41 -4.77
C VAL A 215 0.59 -18.18 -4.52
N PHE A 216 0.00 -18.90 -3.56
CA PHE A 216 -1.40 -18.76 -3.21
C PHE A 216 -1.72 -17.34 -2.70
N MET A 217 -0.95 -16.85 -1.73
CA MET A 217 -1.17 -15.52 -1.14
C MET A 217 -0.90 -14.41 -2.15
N ALA A 218 0.14 -14.52 -2.98
CA ALA A 218 0.42 -13.53 -4.02
C ALA A 218 -0.74 -13.43 -5.02
N LEU A 219 -1.26 -14.55 -5.53
CA LEU A 219 -2.39 -14.53 -6.46
C LEU A 219 -3.67 -14.01 -5.81
N LEU A 220 -3.99 -14.48 -4.60
CA LEU A 220 -5.20 -14.10 -3.88
C LEU A 220 -5.20 -12.61 -3.52
N MET A 221 -4.09 -12.12 -2.96
CA MET A 221 -3.96 -10.72 -2.55
C MET A 221 -3.84 -9.77 -3.73
N SER A 222 -3.20 -10.16 -4.84
CA SER A 222 -3.17 -9.33 -6.05
C SER A 222 -4.55 -9.15 -6.65
N ALA A 223 -5.36 -10.21 -6.70
CA ALA A 223 -6.74 -10.13 -7.17
C ALA A 223 -7.61 -9.25 -6.25
N LEU A 224 -7.50 -9.45 -4.93
CA LEU A 224 -8.20 -8.62 -3.95
C LEU A 224 -7.78 -7.15 -4.03
N GLY A 225 -6.47 -6.88 -4.13
CA GLY A 225 -5.89 -5.54 -4.26
C GLY A 225 -6.42 -4.81 -5.50
N ALA A 226 -6.44 -5.46 -6.66
CA ALA A 226 -7.01 -4.88 -7.88
C ALA A 226 -8.49 -4.49 -7.73
N VAL A 227 -9.31 -5.35 -7.10
CA VAL A 227 -10.73 -5.05 -6.89
C VAL A 227 -10.92 -3.90 -5.90
N LEU A 228 -10.18 -3.90 -4.78
CA LEU A 228 -10.25 -2.84 -3.78
C LEU A 228 -9.77 -1.51 -4.34
N SER A 229 -8.71 -1.51 -5.16
CA SER A 229 -8.27 -0.34 -5.92
C SER A 229 -9.45 0.29 -6.68
N LEU A 230 -10.13 -0.51 -7.49
CA LEU A 230 -11.24 -0.02 -8.33
C LEU A 230 -12.41 0.54 -7.51
N GLN A 231 -12.54 0.17 -6.24
CA GLN A 231 -13.56 0.71 -5.33
C GLN A 231 -13.17 2.07 -4.76
N ILE A 232 -11.94 2.23 -4.27
CA ILE A 232 -11.56 3.37 -3.42
C ILE A 232 -10.32 4.15 -3.87
N GLY A 233 -9.63 3.72 -4.94
CA GLY A 233 -8.35 4.27 -5.42
C GLY A 233 -7.14 3.52 -4.83
N THR A 234 -5.98 3.56 -5.50
CA THR A 234 -4.74 2.94 -5.02
C THR A 234 -4.22 3.67 -3.78
N SER A 235 -4.37 4.99 -3.71
CA SER A 235 -3.90 5.82 -2.59
C SER A 235 -4.60 5.50 -1.28
N ALA A 236 -5.86 5.03 -1.34
CA ALA A 236 -6.65 4.62 -0.19
C ALA A 236 -6.80 3.10 -0.05
N SER A 237 -6.30 2.33 -1.02
CA SER A 237 -6.38 0.87 -1.00
C SER A 237 -5.62 0.31 0.21
N PRO A 238 -6.18 -0.70 0.92
CA PRO A 238 -5.55 -1.26 2.11
C PRO A 238 -4.44 -2.26 1.76
N VAL A 239 -3.51 -1.89 0.86
CA VAL A 239 -2.36 -2.75 0.49
C VAL A 239 -1.53 -3.06 1.73
N SER A 240 -1.35 -2.10 2.62
CA SER A 240 -0.69 -2.33 3.91
C SER A 240 -1.38 -3.43 4.72
N GLY A 241 -2.72 -3.45 4.76
CA GLY A 241 -3.49 -4.47 5.46
C GLY A 241 -3.43 -5.85 4.80
N THR A 242 -3.49 -5.93 3.47
CA THR A 242 -3.38 -7.22 2.77
C THR A 242 -1.99 -7.84 2.96
N ILE A 243 -0.95 -7.02 2.97
CA ILE A 243 0.42 -7.46 3.27
C ILE A 243 0.61 -7.82 4.74
N PHE A 244 -0.04 -7.11 5.67
CA PHE A 244 -0.03 -7.48 7.09
C PHE A 244 -0.63 -8.88 7.32
N ILE A 245 -1.80 -9.18 6.75
CA ILE A 245 -2.39 -10.53 6.81
C ILE A 245 -1.48 -11.57 6.17
N THR A 246 -0.85 -11.22 5.04
CA THR A 246 0.10 -12.11 4.36
C THR A 246 1.30 -12.43 5.23
N ALA A 247 1.87 -11.42 5.90
CA ALA A 247 2.94 -11.61 6.86
C ALA A 247 2.50 -12.53 8.00
N LEU A 248 1.30 -12.32 8.56
CA LEU A 248 0.75 -13.16 9.62
C LEU A 248 0.62 -14.63 9.18
N VAL A 249 0.12 -14.88 7.96
CA VAL A 249 0.02 -16.24 7.40
C VAL A 249 1.41 -16.88 7.28
N PHE A 250 2.41 -16.16 6.79
CA PHE A 250 3.78 -16.68 6.67
C PHE A 250 4.44 -16.90 8.04
N CYS A 251 4.24 -16.01 9.01
CA CYS A 251 4.70 -16.19 10.38
C CYS A 251 4.08 -17.42 11.03
N LEU A 252 2.76 -17.62 10.90
CA LEU A 252 2.09 -18.80 11.43
C LEU A 252 2.59 -20.09 10.76
N LEU A 253 2.89 -20.05 9.47
CA LEU A 253 3.48 -21.20 8.75
C LEU A 253 4.86 -21.55 9.30
N LEU A 254 5.73 -20.54 9.52
CA LEU A 254 7.05 -20.73 10.13
C LEU A 254 6.93 -21.37 11.53
N LEU A 255 6.05 -20.82 12.38
CA LEU A 255 5.80 -21.34 13.72
C LEU A 255 5.22 -22.77 13.70
N ALA A 256 4.35 -23.10 12.74
CA ALA A 256 3.81 -24.45 12.57
C ALA A 256 4.90 -25.48 12.23
N TRP A 257 5.98 -25.06 11.58
CA TRP A 257 7.18 -25.86 11.33
C TRP A 257 8.20 -25.80 12.47
N GLY A 258 7.88 -25.16 13.60
CA GLY A 258 8.77 -24.99 14.74
C GLY A 258 9.94 -24.04 14.48
N ARG A 259 9.80 -23.15 13.50
CA ARG A 259 10.84 -22.20 13.09
C ARG A 259 10.61 -20.83 13.73
N ASN A 260 11.63 -20.33 14.42
CA ASN A 260 11.61 -19.09 15.18
C ASN A 260 13.02 -18.46 15.30
N ALA A 261 13.93 -18.79 14.39
CA ALA A 261 15.28 -18.26 14.38
C ALA A 261 15.34 -16.91 13.64
N PHE A 262 16.35 -16.09 13.94
CA PHE A 262 16.58 -14.82 13.23
C PHE A 262 16.76 -15.01 11.71
N SER A 263 17.36 -16.13 11.28
CA SER A 263 17.48 -16.49 9.86
C SER A 263 16.13 -16.66 9.15
N ASP A 264 15.05 -16.95 9.87
CA ASP A 264 13.71 -17.08 9.31
C ASP A 264 13.08 -15.71 8.98
N VAL A 265 13.55 -14.64 9.62
CA VAL A 265 13.12 -13.26 9.34
C VAL A 265 13.59 -12.82 7.95
N GLU A 266 14.81 -13.18 7.56
CA GLU A 266 15.32 -12.90 6.21
C GLU A 266 14.51 -13.61 5.13
N LEU A 267 14.18 -14.89 5.37
CA LEU A 267 13.31 -15.66 4.48
C LEU A 267 11.94 -15.00 4.36
N LEU A 268 11.31 -14.67 5.50
CA LEU A 268 10.01 -14.01 5.57
C LEU A 268 10.01 -12.69 4.80
N GLN A 269 11.04 -11.86 4.98
CA GLN A 269 11.17 -10.59 4.30
C GLN A 269 11.19 -10.73 2.78
N ASN A 270 11.88 -11.76 2.26
CA ASN A 270 11.96 -12.01 0.82
C ASN A 270 10.59 -12.38 0.21
N VAL A 271 9.90 -13.37 0.80
CA VAL A 271 8.57 -13.79 0.30
C VAL A 271 7.51 -12.70 0.48
N LEU A 272 7.60 -11.92 1.56
CA LEU A 272 6.70 -10.82 1.83
C LEU A 272 6.92 -9.66 0.84
N THR A 273 8.17 -9.31 0.56
CA THR A 273 8.52 -8.26 -0.42
C THR A 273 8.03 -8.64 -1.81
N GLY A 274 8.25 -9.89 -2.24
CA GLY A 274 7.75 -10.38 -3.53
C GLY A 274 6.22 -10.31 -3.63
N THR A 275 5.52 -10.68 -2.56
CA THR A 275 4.05 -10.58 -2.51
C THR A 275 3.60 -9.11 -2.53
N CYS A 276 4.25 -8.23 -1.78
CA CYS A 276 3.96 -6.79 -1.74
C CYS A 276 4.09 -6.13 -3.12
N VAL A 277 5.16 -6.43 -3.85
CA VAL A 277 5.36 -5.91 -5.21
C VAL A 277 4.27 -6.42 -6.15
N ALA A 278 3.89 -7.70 -6.08
CA ALA A 278 2.83 -8.27 -6.90
C ALA A 278 1.46 -7.64 -6.60
N VAL A 279 1.14 -7.40 -5.32
CA VAL A 279 -0.13 -6.77 -4.91
C VAL A 279 -0.17 -5.31 -5.34
N SER A 280 0.89 -4.54 -5.07
CA SER A 280 0.99 -3.13 -5.45
C SER A 280 0.92 -2.95 -6.97
N ALA A 281 1.62 -3.78 -7.74
CA ALA A 281 1.58 -3.71 -9.20
C ALA A 281 0.19 -4.02 -9.77
N ALA A 282 -0.53 -5.00 -9.19
CA ALA A 282 -1.91 -5.32 -9.59
C ALA A 282 -2.89 -4.20 -9.21
N ASN A 283 -2.70 -3.59 -8.04
CA ASN A 283 -3.47 -2.46 -7.54
C ASN A 283 -3.39 -1.27 -8.51
N ASP A 284 -2.19 -0.87 -8.91
CA ASP A 284 -1.97 0.26 -9.83
C ASP A 284 -2.44 -0.05 -11.26
N LEU A 285 -2.07 -1.23 -11.77
CA LEU A 285 -2.44 -1.65 -13.13
C LEU A 285 -3.96 -1.68 -13.33
N SER A 286 -4.73 -2.00 -12.29
CA SER A 286 -6.20 -2.00 -12.38
C SER A 286 -6.77 -0.60 -12.66
N GLN A 287 -6.21 0.47 -12.07
CA GLN A 287 -6.61 1.85 -12.35
C GLN A 287 -6.15 2.30 -13.73
N ASP A 288 -4.96 1.93 -14.15
CA ASP A 288 -4.43 2.30 -15.46
C ASP A 288 -5.25 1.67 -16.59
N CYS A 289 -5.59 0.38 -16.45
CA CYS A 289 -6.48 -0.33 -17.37
C CYS A 289 -7.85 0.35 -17.45
N LYS A 290 -8.41 0.73 -16.29
CA LYS A 290 -9.70 1.44 -16.21
C LYS A 290 -9.62 2.83 -16.85
N THR A 291 -8.53 3.56 -16.64
CA THR A 291 -8.30 4.88 -17.24
C THR A 291 -8.30 4.79 -18.77
N LEU A 292 -7.55 3.83 -19.33
CA LEU A 292 -7.51 3.59 -20.77
C LEU A 292 -8.91 3.30 -21.32
N GLN A 293 -9.64 2.41 -20.66
CA GLN A 293 -10.99 2.04 -21.07
C GLN A 293 -11.96 3.23 -21.02
N LEU A 294 -11.91 4.06 -19.97
CA LEU A 294 -12.72 5.27 -19.86
C LEU A 294 -12.36 6.33 -20.92
N CYS A 295 -11.12 6.33 -21.39
CA CYS A 295 -10.68 7.13 -22.53
C CYS A 295 -11.05 6.51 -23.89
N GLY A 296 -11.68 5.33 -23.93
CA GLY A 296 -12.06 4.62 -25.15
C GLY A 296 -10.93 3.82 -25.80
N PHE A 297 -9.80 3.62 -25.12
CA PHE A 297 -8.69 2.80 -25.58
C PHE A 297 -8.76 1.39 -24.97
N PRO A 298 -8.33 0.35 -25.70
CA PRO A 298 -8.25 -0.99 -25.13
C PRO A 298 -7.11 -1.07 -24.09
N PRO A 299 -7.28 -1.76 -22.95
CA PRO A 299 -6.26 -1.84 -21.88
C PRO A 299 -4.89 -2.32 -22.37
N ARG A 300 -4.85 -3.17 -23.40
CA ARG A 300 -3.61 -3.67 -24.01
C ARG A 300 -2.67 -2.56 -24.51
N SER A 301 -3.20 -1.36 -24.81
CA SER A 301 -2.40 -0.22 -25.27
C SER A 301 -1.43 0.29 -24.20
N GLY A 302 -1.74 0.11 -22.91
CA GLY A 302 -0.86 0.50 -21.80
C GLY A 302 0.20 -0.54 -21.44
N PHE A 303 0.11 -1.75 -21.98
CA PHE A 303 0.93 -2.88 -21.52
C PHE A 303 2.44 -2.62 -21.62
N VAL A 304 2.90 -2.08 -22.75
CA VAL A 304 4.33 -1.78 -22.96
C VAL A 304 4.81 -0.68 -22.02
N ALA A 305 3.99 0.36 -21.82
CA ALA A 305 4.31 1.44 -20.89
C ALA A 305 4.43 0.91 -19.45
N GLN A 306 3.50 0.04 -19.03
CA GLN A 306 3.55 -0.58 -17.71
C GLN A 306 4.77 -1.48 -17.53
N LEU A 307 5.10 -2.28 -18.55
CA LEU A 307 6.27 -3.15 -18.49
C LEU A 307 7.56 -2.33 -18.36
N ILE A 308 7.71 -1.26 -19.15
CA ILE A 308 8.86 -0.35 -19.07
C ILE A 308 8.91 0.32 -17.70
N GLY A 309 7.78 0.83 -17.20
CA GLY A 309 7.69 1.46 -15.88
C GLY A 309 8.06 0.50 -14.75
N GLY A 310 7.56 -0.74 -14.80
CA GLY A 310 7.88 -1.78 -13.82
C GLY A 310 9.35 -2.20 -13.86
N LEU A 311 9.94 -2.35 -15.06
CA LEU A 311 11.37 -2.65 -15.23
C LEU A 311 12.27 -1.49 -14.80
N ALA A 312 11.88 -0.25 -15.09
CA ALA A 312 12.59 0.92 -14.60
C ALA A 312 12.52 0.99 -13.07
N GLY A 313 11.34 0.77 -12.48
CA GLY A 313 11.13 0.73 -11.04
C GLY A 313 11.95 -0.36 -10.34
N SER A 314 12.03 -1.56 -10.91
CA SER A 314 12.80 -2.68 -10.34
C SER A 314 14.31 -2.45 -10.34
N ILE A 315 14.82 -1.49 -11.12
CA ILE A 315 16.22 -1.08 -11.12
C ILE A 315 16.41 0.14 -10.22
N VAL A 316 15.60 1.18 -10.42
CA VAL A 316 15.78 2.48 -9.76
C VAL A 316 15.51 2.38 -8.25
N VAL A 317 14.45 1.68 -7.82
CA VAL A 317 14.07 1.62 -6.41
C VAL A 317 15.15 0.91 -5.56
N PRO A 318 15.65 -0.30 -5.93
CA PRO A 318 16.73 -0.92 -5.17
C PRO A 318 18.02 -0.10 -5.16
N CYS A 319 18.39 0.53 -6.28
CA CYS A 319 19.56 1.41 -6.32
C CYS A 319 19.41 2.62 -5.38
N ALA A 320 18.23 3.24 -5.35
CA ALA A 320 17.97 4.37 -4.45
C ALA A 320 18.01 3.93 -2.97
N LEU A 321 17.43 2.76 -2.65
CA LEU A 321 17.50 2.20 -1.30
C LEU A 321 18.92 1.84 -0.89
N TYR A 322 19.72 1.26 -1.79
CA TYR A 322 21.12 0.95 -1.54
C TYR A 322 21.95 2.21 -1.23
N VAL A 323 21.78 3.28 -2.02
CA VAL A 323 22.47 4.55 -1.78
C VAL A 323 22.03 5.19 -0.46
N ALA A 324 20.74 5.12 -0.13
CA ALA A 324 20.24 5.64 1.14
C ALA A 324 20.78 4.83 2.34
N ASP A 325 20.82 3.51 2.22
CA ASP A 325 21.37 2.60 3.24
C ASP A 325 22.87 2.83 3.45
N ASP A 326 23.65 2.95 2.39
CA ASP A 326 25.09 3.25 2.47
C ASP A 326 25.38 4.60 3.15
N ALA A 327 24.54 5.61 2.90
CA ALA A 327 24.71 6.96 3.45
C ALA A 327 24.23 7.11 4.91
N TYR A 328 23.14 6.44 5.28
CA TYR A 328 22.45 6.68 6.56
C TYR A 328 22.28 5.43 7.43
N GLY A 329 22.33 4.23 6.85
CA GLY A 329 22.03 2.95 7.50
C GLY A 329 20.53 2.76 7.75
N LEU A 330 19.92 1.76 7.14
CA LEU A 330 18.53 1.35 7.39
C LEU A 330 18.32 0.96 8.85
N GLY A 331 17.28 1.52 9.47
CA GLY A 331 16.95 1.29 10.88
C GLY A 331 17.56 2.30 11.85
N THR A 332 18.34 3.29 11.38
CA THR A 332 18.84 4.38 12.22
C THR A 332 17.81 5.51 12.36
N GLU A 333 18.05 6.46 13.28
CA GLU A 333 17.21 7.67 13.38
C GLU A 333 17.20 8.51 12.09
N ARG A 334 18.25 8.41 11.27
CA ARG A 334 18.38 9.16 10.01
C ARG A 334 17.69 8.47 8.84
N LEU A 335 17.63 7.14 8.86
CA LEU A 335 16.89 6.34 7.89
C LEU A 335 16.12 5.25 8.64
N ILE A 336 14.96 5.64 9.15
CA ILE A 336 14.08 4.74 9.90
C ILE A 336 13.64 3.56 9.02
N ALA A 337 13.51 2.38 9.62
CA ALA A 337 12.86 1.22 9.00
C ALA A 337 11.37 1.27 9.34
N PRO A 338 10.49 1.83 8.48
CA PRO A 338 9.15 2.24 8.89
C PRO A 338 8.28 1.08 9.34
N GLN A 339 8.43 -0.09 8.70
CA GLN A 339 7.71 -1.32 9.06
C GLN A 339 8.30 -1.99 10.31
N GLY A 340 9.60 -1.79 10.59
CA GLY A 340 10.25 -2.31 11.79
C GLY A 340 9.91 -1.53 13.06
N GLN A 341 9.35 -0.31 12.92
CA GLN A 341 8.87 0.51 14.04
C GLN A 341 7.39 0.30 14.37
N MET A 342 6.65 -0.45 13.56
CA MET A 342 5.23 -0.75 13.82
C MET A 342 5.02 -1.86 14.85
N PHE A 343 6.10 -2.47 15.37
CA PHE A 343 6.09 -3.61 16.29
C PHE A 343 7.01 -3.38 17.49
#